data_AF-A0A5C0WIE9-F1
#
_entry.id   AF-A0A5C0WIE9-F1
#
_cell.length_a   1.000
_cell.length_b   1.000
_cell.length_c   1.000
_cell.angle_alpha   90.00
_cell.angle_beta   90.00
_cell.angle_gamma   90.00
#
_symmetry.space_group_name_H-M   'P 1'
#
loop_
_entity.id
_entity.type
_entity.pdbx_description
1 polymer ?
#
loop_
_entity_poly.entity_id
_entity_poly.type
_entity_poly.pdbx_seq_one_letter_code
_entity_poly.pdbx_strand_id
1 'polypeptide(L)'
;MNKVKTKSLFATMIMLAVLMVFGTACSNQKAEKEYAEWYENYRSDIEDTMFAFAKKMVAIDAGNDEWLGSVEKSLFDVQKVIDEGNEKKNVPGAYKKAHEYLLKANKGYQYAVEETPKALENLDLESLDNISKRLDKAYDQTAKADDEVEKVSKDKE
;
A
#
# COMPACT_ATOMS: atom_id res chain seq x y z
N MET A 1 30.85 -21.31 6.93
CA MET A 1 29.59 -21.15 7.69
C MET A 1 28.59 -20.44 6.81
N ASN A 2 27.69 -21.22 6.18
CA ASN A 2 26.68 -20.70 5.26
C ASN A 2 25.56 -20.02 6.04
N LYS A 3 25.34 -18.72 5.77
CA LYS A 3 24.19 -17.98 6.26
C LYS A 3 22.96 -18.36 5.42
N VAL A 4 22.09 -19.19 5.98
CA VAL A 4 20.74 -19.40 5.47
C VAL A 4 19.97 -18.10 5.72
N LYS A 5 19.56 -17.43 4.64
CA LYS A 5 18.60 -16.32 4.69
C LYS A 5 17.29 -16.89 5.22
N THR A 6 16.90 -16.51 6.43
CA THR A 6 15.54 -16.66 6.96
C THR A 6 14.59 -15.82 6.12
N LYS A 7 14.09 -16.42 5.04
CA LYS A 7 12.87 -15.94 4.40
C LYS A 7 11.73 -16.10 5.41
N SER A 8 10.98 -15.03 5.59
CA SER A 8 9.77 -14.95 6.40
C SER A 8 8.89 -16.20 6.21
N LEU A 9 8.45 -16.78 7.32
CA LEU A 9 7.68 -18.02 7.42
C LEU A 9 6.25 -17.94 6.85
N PHE A 10 5.87 -16.83 6.24
CA PHE A 10 4.56 -16.66 5.58
C PHE A 10 4.52 -17.14 4.11
N ALA A 11 5.65 -17.53 3.52
CA ALA A 11 5.73 -17.82 2.09
C ALA A 11 5.44 -19.29 1.70
N THR A 12 4.75 -20.11 2.51
CA THR A 12 4.62 -21.55 2.18
C THR A 12 3.33 -22.18 2.67
N MET A 13 2.24 -22.02 1.90
CA MET A 13 1.27 -23.11 1.66
C MET A 13 0.18 -22.66 0.68
N ILE A 14 0.44 -22.72 -0.63
CA ILE A 14 -0.64 -22.98 -1.60
C ILE A 14 -0.09 -23.98 -2.62
N MET A 15 -0.16 -25.25 -2.26
CA MET A 15 -0.10 -26.35 -3.20
C MET A 15 -1.47 -27.01 -3.16
N LEU A 16 -2.32 -26.77 -4.16
CA LEU A 16 -3.44 -27.66 -4.47
C LEU A 16 -3.84 -27.51 -5.94
N ALA A 17 -3.67 -28.63 -6.64
CA ALA A 17 -4.20 -28.90 -7.95
C ALA A 17 -5.71 -29.13 -7.87
N VAL A 18 -6.46 -28.77 -8.93
CA VAL A 18 -7.24 -29.69 -9.78
C VAL A 18 -7.94 -28.88 -10.89
N LEU A 19 -8.09 -29.57 -12.02
CA LEU A 19 -8.36 -29.13 -13.37
C LEU A 19 -9.88 -29.10 -13.73
N MET A 20 -10.22 -28.20 -14.65
CA MET A 20 -11.33 -28.20 -15.65
C MET A 20 -12.79 -27.85 -15.26
N VAL A 21 -13.17 -26.58 -15.44
CA VAL A 21 -14.38 -26.14 -16.20
C VAL A 21 -13.99 -24.87 -16.98
N PHE A 22 -13.71 -25.01 -18.29
CA PHE A 22 -13.10 -23.96 -19.14
C PHE A 22 -14.20 -23.19 -19.92
N GLY A 23 -14.22 -21.86 -20.04
CA GLY A 23 -13.17 -20.86 -19.89
C GLY A 23 -13.62 -19.52 -19.27
N THR A 24 -14.69 -19.49 -18.49
CA THR A 24 -15.02 -18.35 -17.60
C THR A 24 -14.50 -18.57 -16.17
N ALA A 25 -14.47 -19.80 -15.67
CA ALA A 25 -13.96 -20.11 -14.34
C ALA A 25 -12.42 -20.07 -14.27
N CYS A 26 -11.72 -20.62 -15.27
CA CYS A 26 -10.25 -20.53 -15.31
C CYS A 26 -9.73 -19.10 -15.52
N SER A 27 -10.45 -18.26 -16.27
CA SER A 27 -10.04 -16.87 -16.50
C SER A 27 -10.24 -16.01 -15.25
N ASN A 28 -11.35 -16.20 -14.52
CA ASN A 28 -11.55 -15.56 -13.23
C ASN A 28 -10.52 -16.01 -12.18
N GLN A 29 -10.22 -17.31 -12.09
CA GLN A 29 -9.25 -17.81 -11.12
C GLN A 29 -7.83 -17.29 -11.39
N LYS A 30 -7.43 -17.19 -12.67
CA LYS A 30 -6.16 -16.57 -13.06
C LYS A 30 -6.12 -15.09 -12.72
N ALA A 31 -7.16 -14.33 -13.07
CA ALA A 31 -7.23 -12.89 -12.78
C ALA A 31 -7.25 -12.60 -11.27
N GLU A 32 -7.92 -13.45 -10.48
CA GLU A 32 -7.94 -13.37 -9.02
C GLU A 32 -6.59 -13.66 -8.39
N LYS A 33 -5.84 -14.63 -8.93
CA LYS A 33 -4.47 -14.89 -8.50
C LYS A 33 -3.53 -13.72 -8.85
N GLU A 34 -3.58 -13.24 -10.09
CA GLU A 34 -2.78 -12.09 -10.54
C GLU A 34 -3.10 -10.82 -9.74
N TYR A 35 -4.36 -10.63 -9.33
CA TYR A 35 -4.75 -9.52 -8.48
C TYR A 35 -4.22 -9.68 -7.06
N ALA A 36 -4.34 -10.86 -6.45
CA ALA A 36 -3.83 -11.12 -5.11
C ALA A 36 -2.32 -10.90 -5.02
N GLU A 37 -1.55 -11.47 -5.97
CA GLU A 37 -0.10 -11.27 -6.05
C GLU A 37 0.25 -9.80 -6.27
N TRP A 38 -0.49 -9.09 -7.12
CA TRP A 38 -0.31 -7.64 -7.30
C TRP A 38 -0.60 -6.87 -6.01
N TYR A 39 -1.68 -7.20 -5.31
CA TYR A 39 -2.11 -6.51 -4.09
C TYR A 39 -1.07 -6.67 -2.98
N GLU A 40 -0.53 -7.88 -2.80
CA GLU A 40 0.52 -8.14 -1.81
C GLU A 40 1.78 -7.33 -2.08
N ASN A 41 2.25 -7.30 -3.33
CA ASN A 41 3.42 -6.49 -3.72
C ASN A 41 3.15 -5.01 -3.49
N TYR A 42 2.01 -4.52 -3.98
CA TYR A 42 1.57 -3.14 -3.78
C TYR A 42 1.54 -2.76 -2.29
N ARG A 43 0.97 -3.62 -1.45
CA ARG A 43 0.85 -3.38 0.00
C ARG A 43 2.20 -3.30 0.69
N SER A 44 3.16 -4.11 0.25
CA SER A 44 4.53 -4.04 0.74
C SER A 44 5.19 -2.73 0.32
N ASP A 45 5.08 -2.35 -0.95
CA ASP A 45 5.73 -1.16 -1.50
C ASP A 45 5.20 0.13 -0.86
N ILE A 46 3.89 0.24 -0.65
CA ILE A 46 3.31 1.42 -0.01
C ILE A 46 3.67 1.50 1.48
N GLU A 47 3.74 0.36 2.17
CA GLU A 47 4.16 0.30 3.58
C GLU A 47 5.62 0.71 3.75
N ASP A 48 6.51 0.17 2.92
CA ASP A 48 7.94 0.47 2.95
C ASP A 48 8.21 1.96 2.65
N THR A 49 7.55 2.52 1.63
CA THR A 49 7.70 3.94 1.26
C THR A 49 7.10 4.89 2.30
N MET A 50 5.92 4.57 2.85
CA MET A 50 5.33 5.34 3.95
C MET A 50 6.16 5.27 5.22
N PHE A 51 6.76 4.12 5.53
CA PHE A 51 7.65 3.97 6.68
C PHE A 51 8.95 4.75 6.50
N ALA A 52 9.52 4.76 5.29
CA ALA A 52 10.67 5.59 4.96
C ALA A 52 10.36 7.09 5.13
N PHE A 53 9.18 7.53 4.71
CA PHE A 53 8.69 8.89 4.94
C PHE A 53 8.54 9.20 6.43
N ALA A 54 7.85 8.34 7.18
CA ALA A 54 7.63 8.52 8.62
C ALA A 54 8.95 8.65 9.39
N LYS A 55 9.97 7.84 9.07
CA LYS A 55 11.30 7.96 9.71
C LYS A 55 11.92 9.34 9.57
N LYS A 56 11.73 9.98 8.41
CA LYS A 56 12.25 11.33 8.16
C LYS A 56 11.49 12.38 8.95
N MET A 57 10.17 12.21 9.08
CA MET A 57 9.30 13.08 9.86
C MET A 57 9.50 12.94 11.38
N VAL A 58 9.98 11.80 11.86
CA VAL A 58 10.36 11.64 13.28
C VAL A 58 11.70 12.32 13.57
N ALA A 59 12.62 12.35 12.60
CA ALA A 59 13.92 13.00 12.69
C ALA A 59 13.88 14.41 12.04
N ILE A 60 12.90 15.23 12.42
CA ILE A 60 12.77 16.60 11.89
C ILE A 60 14.04 17.42 12.20
N ASP A 61 14.59 18.02 11.14
CA ASP A 61 15.68 19.00 11.21
C ASP A 61 15.25 20.25 10.42
N ALA A 62 14.35 21.02 11.03
CA ALA A 62 13.71 22.17 10.40
C ALA A 62 14.74 23.24 10.00
N GLY A 63 14.68 23.70 8.75
CA GLY A 63 15.64 24.66 8.18
C GLY A 63 16.90 24.02 7.59
N ASN A 64 17.00 22.68 7.59
CA ASN A 64 18.04 21.95 6.88
C ASN A 64 17.55 21.52 5.48
N ASP A 65 18.14 22.09 4.43
CA ASP A 65 17.80 21.80 3.03
C ASP A 65 18.06 20.34 2.63
N GLU A 66 19.08 19.69 3.20
CA GLU A 66 19.36 18.27 2.95
C GLU A 66 18.25 17.39 3.52
N TRP A 67 17.79 17.70 4.74
CA TRP A 67 16.67 17.00 5.35
C TRP A 67 15.39 17.19 4.52
N LEU A 68 15.08 18.44 4.14
CA LEU A 68 13.90 18.78 3.33
C LEU A 68 13.90 18.05 1.99
N GLY A 69 15.01 18.10 1.24
CA GLY A 69 15.14 17.37 -0.02
C GLY A 69 15.03 15.86 0.16
N SER A 70 15.42 15.33 1.32
CA SER A 70 15.22 13.92 1.65
C SER A 70 13.75 13.56 1.90
N VAL A 71 12.97 14.47 2.49
CA VAL A 71 11.52 14.33 2.71
C VAL A 71 10.80 14.36 1.35
N GLU A 72 11.11 15.34 0.50
CA GLU A 72 10.54 15.48 -0.84
C GLU A 72 10.79 14.22 -1.68
N LYS A 73 12.03 13.69 -1.67
CA LYS A 73 12.34 12.43 -2.35
C LYS A 73 11.49 11.27 -1.83
N SER A 74 11.29 11.18 -0.52
CA SER A 74 10.48 10.11 0.06
C SER A 74 9.00 10.23 -0.34
N LEU A 75 8.47 11.45 -0.38
CA LEU A 75 7.10 11.71 -0.83
C LEU A 75 6.93 11.41 -2.33
N PHE A 76 7.96 11.68 -3.14
CA PHE A 76 7.96 11.29 -4.56
C PHE A 76 7.91 9.76 -4.74
N ASP A 77 8.63 9.01 -3.91
CA ASP A 77 8.57 7.54 -3.96
C ASP A 77 7.20 7.02 -3.49
N VAL A 78 6.59 7.64 -2.47
CA VAL A 78 5.19 7.35 -2.08
C VAL A 78 4.22 7.65 -3.22
N GLN A 79 4.37 8.78 -3.92
CA GLN A 79 3.52 9.16 -5.05
C GLN A 79 3.52 8.11 -6.16
N LYS A 80 4.69 7.59 -6.54
CA LYS A 80 4.80 6.55 -7.58
C LYS A 80 3.98 5.33 -7.22
N VAL A 81 4.10 4.87 -5.97
CA VAL A 81 3.34 3.69 -5.52
C VAL A 81 1.85 4.02 -5.54
N ILE A 82 1.41 5.18 -5.04
CA ILE A 82 0.00 5.59 -5.13
C ILE A 82 -0.53 5.55 -6.57
N ASP A 83 0.25 6.07 -7.53
CA ASP A 83 -0.13 6.10 -8.95
C ASP A 83 -0.32 4.68 -9.50
N GLU A 84 0.62 3.76 -9.23
CA GLU A 84 0.49 2.34 -9.61
C GLU A 84 -0.78 1.70 -9.04
N GLY A 85 -1.14 2.06 -7.81
CA GLY A 85 -2.36 1.62 -7.12
C GLY A 85 -3.63 2.11 -7.81
N ASN A 86 -3.64 3.40 -8.15
CA ASN A 86 -4.78 4.08 -8.77
C ASN A 86 -4.99 3.68 -10.24
N GLU A 87 -3.93 3.29 -10.93
CA GLU A 87 -3.97 2.87 -12.33
C GLU A 87 -4.38 1.40 -12.53
N LYS A 88 -4.60 0.63 -11.45
CA LYS A 88 -5.02 -0.77 -11.52
C LYS A 88 -6.45 -0.92 -12.09
N LYS A 89 -6.54 -1.29 -13.37
CA LYS A 89 -7.84 -1.45 -14.08
C LYS A 89 -8.48 -2.83 -13.96
N ASN A 90 -7.67 -3.89 -13.96
CA ASN A 90 -8.14 -5.27 -14.00
C ASN A 90 -8.41 -5.80 -12.59
N VAL A 91 -9.53 -5.37 -11.99
CA VAL A 91 -9.95 -5.75 -10.63
C VAL A 91 -11.03 -6.85 -10.73
N PRO A 92 -10.74 -8.09 -10.30
CA PRO A 92 -11.72 -9.16 -10.28
C PRO A 92 -12.90 -8.83 -9.34
N GLY A 93 -14.07 -9.40 -9.65
CA GLY A 93 -15.30 -9.13 -8.90
C GLY A 93 -15.17 -9.35 -7.39
N ALA A 94 -14.52 -10.46 -6.99
CA ALA A 94 -14.28 -10.82 -5.60
C ALA A 94 -13.48 -9.76 -4.82
N TYR A 95 -12.57 -9.04 -5.48
CA TYR A 95 -11.69 -8.05 -4.85
C TYR A 95 -12.14 -6.60 -4.99
N LYS A 96 -13.30 -6.33 -5.61
CA LYS A 96 -13.78 -4.95 -5.82
C LYS A 96 -13.84 -4.14 -4.53
N LYS A 97 -14.36 -4.73 -3.46
CA LYS A 97 -14.51 -4.05 -2.17
C LYS A 97 -13.17 -3.77 -1.49
N ALA A 98 -12.23 -4.71 -1.56
CA ALA A 98 -10.85 -4.48 -1.12
C ALA A 98 -10.22 -3.31 -1.90
N HIS A 99 -10.37 -3.30 -3.22
CA HIS A 99 -9.84 -2.24 -4.06
C HIS A 99 -10.47 -0.87 -3.78
N GLU A 100 -11.77 -0.81 -3.48
CA GLU A 100 -12.43 0.43 -3.08
C GLU A 100 -11.86 1.01 -1.78
N TYR A 101 -11.53 0.14 -0.81
CA TYR A 101 -10.84 0.56 0.42
C TYR A 101 -9.42 1.02 0.13
N LEU A 102 -8.69 0.31 -0.74
CA LEU A 102 -7.35 0.70 -1.20
C LEU A 102 -7.35 2.11 -1.80
N LEU A 103 -8.28 2.40 -2.73
CA LEU A 103 -8.39 3.72 -3.35
C LEU A 103 -8.74 4.82 -2.35
N LYS A 104 -9.48 4.50 -1.27
CA LYS A 104 -9.73 5.45 -0.18
C LYS A 104 -8.47 5.70 0.66
N ALA A 105 -7.68 4.66 0.92
CA ALA A 105 -6.38 4.79 1.58
C ALA A 105 -5.44 5.68 0.75
N ASN A 106 -5.35 5.42 -0.55
CA ASN A 106 -4.53 6.17 -1.50
C ASN A 106 -4.86 7.66 -1.52
N LYS A 107 -6.13 8.04 -1.40
CA LYS A 107 -6.52 9.46 -1.27
C LYS A 107 -5.97 10.12 -0.01
N GLY A 108 -5.85 9.36 1.08
CA GLY A 108 -5.24 9.85 2.32
C GLY A 108 -3.73 10.01 2.20
N TYR A 109 -3.05 9.02 1.60
CA TYR A 109 -1.61 9.12 1.33
C TYR A 109 -1.29 10.25 0.32
N GLN A 110 -2.10 10.39 -0.72
CA GLN A 110 -2.00 11.47 -1.70
C GLN A 110 -2.05 12.85 -1.04
N TYR A 111 -2.99 13.04 -0.11
CA TYR A 111 -3.09 14.29 0.63
C TYR A 111 -1.82 14.58 1.43
N ALA A 112 -1.20 13.57 2.05
CA ALA A 112 0.06 13.75 2.76
C ALA A 112 1.20 14.16 1.81
N VAL A 113 1.27 13.56 0.62
CA VAL A 113 2.24 13.94 -0.42
C VAL A 113 2.08 15.40 -0.84
N GLU A 114 0.85 15.85 -1.06
CA GLU A 114 0.55 17.20 -1.55
C GLU A 114 0.73 18.30 -0.49
N GLU A 115 0.40 18.00 0.76
CA GLU A 115 0.31 19.02 1.81
C GLU A 115 1.54 19.08 2.71
N THR A 116 2.31 17.98 2.84
CA THR A 116 3.51 17.98 3.71
C THR A 116 4.53 19.04 3.32
N PRO A 117 4.91 19.22 2.03
CA PRO A 117 5.88 20.25 1.66
C PRO A 117 5.44 21.67 2.07
N LYS A 118 4.15 21.99 1.87
CA LYS A 118 3.56 23.29 2.21
C LYS A 118 3.54 23.52 3.72
N ALA A 119 3.21 22.47 4.48
CA ALA A 119 3.18 22.52 5.93
C ALA A 119 4.59 22.72 6.51
N LEU A 120 5.61 22.10 5.91
CA LEU A 120 7.01 22.25 6.32
C LEU A 120 7.58 23.63 5.99
N GLU A 121 7.29 24.17 4.81
CA GLU A 121 7.74 25.51 4.40
C GLU A 121 7.29 26.59 5.39
N ASN A 122 6.06 26.47 5.91
CA ASN A 122 5.47 27.43 6.83
C ASN A 122 5.61 27.06 8.31
N LEU A 123 6.21 25.90 8.62
CA LEU A 123 6.18 25.29 9.96
C LEU A 123 4.77 25.25 10.56
N ASP A 124 3.78 24.95 9.71
CA ASP A 124 2.36 24.95 10.06
C ASP A 124 1.99 23.64 10.79
N LEU A 125 2.02 23.72 12.13
CA LEU A 125 1.70 22.60 13.01
C LEU A 125 0.26 22.12 12.88
N GLU A 126 -0.69 23.00 12.53
CA GLU A 126 -2.09 22.61 12.33
C GLU A 126 -2.24 21.77 11.06
N SER A 127 -1.57 22.17 9.98
CA SER A 127 -1.51 21.38 8.76
C SER A 127 -0.82 20.02 8.99
N LEU A 128 0.27 19.96 9.76
CA LEU A 128 0.93 18.70 10.11
C LEU A 128 0.04 17.76 10.95
N ASP A 129 -0.70 18.30 11.92
CA ASP A 129 -1.68 17.52 12.71
C ASP A 129 -2.83 16.99 11.81
N ASN A 130 -3.32 17.82 10.90
CA ASN A 130 -4.33 17.41 9.93
C ASN A 130 -3.84 16.32 8.97
N ILE A 131 -2.59 16.41 8.49
CA ILE A 131 -1.93 15.37 7.70
C ILE A 131 -1.88 14.05 8.50
N SER A 132 -1.43 14.10 9.76
CA SER A 132 -1.36 12.92 10.63
C SER A 132 -2.73 12.24 10.77
N LYS A 133 -3.79 13.00 11.07
CA LYS A 133 -5.16 12.46 11.19
C LYS A 133 -5.68 11.84 9.89
N ARG A 134 -5.26 12.35 8.73
CA ARG A 134 -5.61 11.76 7.44
C ARG A 134 -4.83 10.48 7.15
N LEU A 135 -3.57 10.41 7.57
CA LEU A 135 -2.77 9.19 7.50
C LEU A 135 -3.35 8.09 8.39
N ASP A 136 -3.79 8.40 9.62
CA ASP A 136 -4.47 7.42 10.49
C ASP A 136 -5.70 6.83 9.81
N LYS A 137 -6.53 7.68 9.20
CA LYS A 137 -7.69 7.23 8.42
C LYS A 137 -7.28 6.40 7.20
N ALA A 138 -6.16 6.73 6.55
CA ALA A 138 -5.65 5.97 5.42
C ALA A 138 -5.24 4.55 5.86
N TYR A 139 -4.55 4.43 6.99
CA TYR A 139 -4.20 3.15 7.59
C TYR A 139 -5.45 2.32 7.96
N ASP A 140 -6.49 2.94 8.50
CA ASP A 140 -7.77 2.26 8.75
C ASP A 140 -8.42 1.73 7.47
N GLN A 141 -8.31 2.45 6.35
CA GLN A 141 -8.80 1.96 5.06
C GLN A 141 -7.92 0.84 4.51
N THR A 142 -6.60 0.92 4.68
CA THR A 142 -5.67 -0.15 4.31
C THR A 142 -5.99 -1.43 5.07
N ALA A 143 -6.21 -1.37 6.39
CA ALA A 143 -6.59 -2.54 7.18
C ALA A 143 -7.91 -3.16 6.70
N LYS A 144 -8.91 -2.34 6.35
CA LYS A 144 -10.17 -2.83 5.76
C LYS A 144 -9.97 -3.47 4.39
N ALA A 145 -9.04 -2.96 3.58
CA ALA A 145 -8.71 -3.58 2.31
C ALA A 145 -8.08 -4.96 2.54
N ASP A 146 -7.16 -5.08 3.50
CA ASP A 146 -6.52 -6.34 3.87
C ASP A 146 -7.55 -7.38 4.38
N ASP A 147 -8.46 -6.96 5.25
CA ASP A 147 -9.56 -7.82 5.75
C ASP A 147 -10.44 -8.37 4.61
N GLU A 148 -10.72 -7.56 3.59
CA GLU A 148 -11.52 -8.00 2.44
C GLU A 148 -10.74 -8.91 1.50
N VAL A 149 -9.42 -8.72 1.34
CA VAL A 149 -8.56 -9.67 0.62
C VAL A 149 -8.52 -11.01 1.33
N GLU A 150 -8.37 -11.01 2.66
CA GLU A 150 -8.31 -12.24 3.45
C GLU A 150 -9.62 -13.06 3.37
N LYS A 151 -10.79 -12.39 3.35
CA LYS A 151 -12.10 -13.05 3.16
C LYS A 151 -12.17 -13.83 1.86
N VAL A 152 -11.67 -13.24 0.75
CA VAL A 152 -11.66 -13.92 -0.56
C VAL A 152 -10.80 -15.18 -0.54
N SER A 153 -9.72 -15.19 0.24
CA SER A 153 -8.87 -16.37 0.42
C SER A 153 -9.56 -17.46 1.24
N LYS A 154 -10.25 -17.09 2.34
CA LYS A 154 -10.97 -18.03 3.23
C LYS A 154 -12.21 -18.65 2.57
N ASP A 155 -12.92 -17.90 1.72
CA ASP A 155 -14.09 -18.41 0.99
C ASP A 155 -13.73 -19.48 -0.07
N LYS A 156 -12.43 -19.68 -0.34
CA LYS A 156 -11.91 -20.66 -1.31
C LYS A 156 -11.36 -21.94 -0.66
N GLU A 157 -11.26 -21.99 0.67
CA GLU A 157 -10.91 -23.19 1.45
C GLU A 157 -12.16 -24.05 1.73
#